data_AF-A0A8C9BGK4-F1
#
_entry.id   AF-A0A8C9BGK4-F1
#
_cell.length_a   1.000
_cell.length_b   1.000
_cell.length_c   1.000
_cell.angle_alpha   90.00
_cell.angle_beta   90.00
_cell.angle_gamma   90.00
#
_symmetry.space_group_name_H-M   'P 1'
#
loop_
_entity.id
_entity.type
_entity.pdbx_description
1 polymer ?
#
loop_
_entity_poly.entity_id
_entity_poly.type
_entity_poly.pdbx_seq_one_letter_code
_entity_poly.pdbx_strand_id
1 'polypeptide(L)' 'MRDEHGTESFFQHLLPHHFQLELAKRDENENVNIYRARHRGPRPA' A
#
# COMPACT_ATOMS: atom_id res chain seq x y z
N MET A 1 2.48 4.71 10.87
CA MET A 1 3.41 4.14 9.88
C MET A 1 4.69 4.88 10.12
N ARG A 2 5.71 4.19 10.65
CA ARG A 2 6.99 4.83 10.98
C ARG A 2 7.97 4.55 9.86
N ASP A 3 8.67 5.59 9.43
CA ASP A 3 9.65 5.52 8.33
C ASP A 3 10.86 4.66 8.72
N GLU A 4 11.21 4.67 10.01
CA GLU A 4 12.29 3.87 10.62
C GLU A 4 12.18 2.35 10.37
N HIS A 5 11.00 1.85 9.99
CA HIS A 5 10.77 0.43 9.69
C HIS A 5 10.53 0.15 8.20
N GLY A 6 10.79 1.11 7.32
CA GLY A 6 10.67 0.93 5.88
C GLY A 6 9.24 0.66 5.40
N THR A 7 8.23 0.97 6.22
CA THR A 7 6.82 0.77 5.87
C THR A 7 6.44 1.54 4.60
N GLU A 8 7.02 2.72 4.41
CA GLU A 8 6.85 3.50 3.20
C GLU A 8 7.35 2.76 1.95
N SER A 9 8.57 2.23 1.98
CA SER A 9 9.16 1.48 0.87
C SER A 9 8.33 0.24 0.51
N PHE A 10 7.82 -0.47 1.51
CA PHE A 10 6.99 -1.64 1.30
C PHE A 10 5.68 -1.30 0.56
N PHE A 11 4.91 -0.34 1.08
CA PHE A 11 3.60 0.00 0.51
C PHE A 11 3.68 0.81 -0.80
N GLN A 12 4.77 1.56 -1.02
CA GLN A 12 4.94 2.38 -2.22
C GLN A 12 5.71 1.71 -3.37
N HIS A 13 6.62 0.77 -3.07
CA HIS A 13 7.50 0.19 -4.10
C HIS A 13 7.32 -1.33 -4.27
N LEU A 14 7.28 -2.08 -3.17
CA LEU A 14 7.25 -3.55 -3.23
C LEU A 14 5.83 -4.09 -3.50
N LEU A 15 4.86 -3.61 -2.75
CA LEU A 15 3.48 -4.09 -2.79
C LEU A 15 2.76 -3.71 -4.11
N PRO A 16 2.95 -2.50 -4.69
CA PRO A 16 2.34 -2.12 -5.98
C PRO A 16 2.87 -2.88 -7.20
N HIS A 17 3.99 -3.60 -7.05
CA HIS A 17 4.58 -4.38 -8.13
C HIS A 17 3.65 -5.54 -8.54
N HIS A 18 3.07 -6.22 -7.55
CA HIS A 18 2.22 -7.41 -7.76
C HIS A 18 0.73 -7.16 -7.50
N PHE A 19 0.41 -6.12 -6.73
CA PHE A 19 -0.95 -5.82 -6.33
C PHE A 19 -1.36 -4.42 -6.77
N GLN A 20 -2.63 -4.26 -7.13
CA GLN A 20 -3.25 -2.95 -7.18
C GLN A 20 -3.63 -2.55 -5.76
N LEU A 21 -3.14 -1.39 -5.31
CA LEU A 21 -3.36 -0.87 -3.97
C LEU A 21 -4.28 0.34 -3.99
N GLU A 22 -5.17 0.38 -3.01
CA GLU A 22 -6.07 1.49 -2.75
C GLU A 22 -6.04 1.80 -1.25
N LEU A 23 -5.86 3.06 -0.88
CA LEU A 23 -5.92 3.48 0.52
C LEU A 23 -7.39 3.48 0.94
N ALA A 24 -7.78 2.46 1.69
CA ALA A 24 -9.17 2.27 2.12
C ALA A 24 -9.54 3.18 3.30
N LYS A 25 -8.59 3.40 4.22
CA LYS A 25 -8.76 4.30 5.36
C LYS A 25 -7.41 4.84 5.80
N ARG A 26 -7.40 6.11 6.22
CA ARG A 26 -6.31 6.72 6.97
C ARG A 26 -6.85 7.20 8.31
N ASP A 27 -6.19 6.79 9.38
CA ASP A 27 -6.41 7.31 10.72
C ASP A 27 -5.23 8.21 11.07
N GLU A 28 -5.48 9.51 11.12
CA GLU A 28 -4.43 10.51 11.35
C GLU A 28 -4.02 10.60 12.81
N ASN A 29 -4.93 10.29 13.75
CA ASN A 29 -4.64 10.30 15.18
C ASN A 29 -3.68 9.16 15.56
N GLU A 30 -3.88 7.99 14.95
CA GLU A 30 -3.03 6.81 15.18
C GLU A 30 -1.86 6.70 14.18
N ASN A 31 -1.81 7.58 13.18
CA ASN A 31 -0.91 7.47 12.03
C ASN A 31 -1.00 6.07 11.38
N VAL A 32 -2.21 5.53 11.19
CA VAL A 32 -2.43 4.19 10.61
C VAL A 32 -3.04 4.31 9.21
N ASN A 33 -2.42 3.67 8.24
CA ASN A 33 -2.97 3.53 6.89
C ASN A 33 -3.45 2.09 6.69
N ILE A 34 -4.69 1.94 6.23
CA ILE A 34 -5.27 0.64 5.86
C ILE A 34 -5.40 0.61 4.35
N TYR A 35 -4.69 -0.33 3.72
CA TYR A 35 -4.71 -0.50 2.27
C TYR A 35 -5.54 -1.73 1.88
N ARG A 36 -6.35 -1.60 0.84
CA ARG A 36 -6.98 -2.72 0.14
C ARG A 36 -6.09 -3.12 -1.03
N ALA A 37 -5.55 -4.33 -0.98
CA ALA A 37 -4.79 -4.92 -2.06
C ALA A 37 -5.67 -5.86 -2.89
N ARG A 38 -5.60 -5.75 -4.21
CA ARG A 38 -6.17 -6.72 -5.15
C ARG A 38 -5.07 -7.24 -6.06
N HIS A 39 -5.14 -8.50 -6.47
CA HIS A 39 -4.20 -8.99 -7.48
C HIS A 39 -4.25 -8.09 -8.70
N ARG A 40 -3.08 -7.60 -9.14
CA ARG A 40 -2.99 -6.82 -10.35
C ARG A 40 -3.29 -7.80 -11.49
N GLY A 41 -4.51 -7.74 -12.04
CA GLY A 41 -4.89 -8.54 -13.20
C GLY A 41 -3.93 -8.31 -14.37
N PRO A 42 -3.93 -9.19 -15.39
CA PRO A 42 -3.07 -8.99 -16.56
C PRO A 42 -3.27 -7.58 -17.09
N ARG A 43 -2.16 -6.83 -17.25
CA ARG A 43 -2.24 -5.52 -17.90
C ARG A 43 -2.77 -5.78 -19.33
N PRO A 44 -3.77 -5.04 -19.80
CA PRO A 44 -4.12 -5.09 -21.22
C PRO A 44 -2.88 -4.71 -22.03
N ALA A 45 -2.61 -5.51 -23.07
CA ALA A 45 -1.44 -5.41 -23.95
C ALA A 45 -1.45 -4.14 -24.81
#